data_AF-A0A0A1TXD2-F1
#
_entry.id   AF-A0A0A1TXD2-F1
#
_cell.length_a   1.000
_cell.length_b   1.000
_cell.length_c   1.000
_cell.angle_alpha   90.00
_cell.angle_beta   90.00
_cell.angle_gamma   90.00
#
_symmetry.space_group_name_H-M   'P 1'
#
loop_
_entity.id
_entity.type
_entity.pdbx_description
1 polymer ?
#
loop_
_entity_poly.entity_id
_entity_poly.type
_entity_poly.pdbx_seq_one_letter_code
_entity_poly.pdbx_strand_id
1 'polypeptide(L)'
;MLLLFFVTTYLGVTEAAKGIDCAYAMSVDAIKCIIGKGQGDFIVIRGWRSNNVFDQEAPRTYANAKSLGINDIDVYFYPCVNCGNPSGQLSSFLSSAQSSGLSFNTLWFDVEVNSWSKNTQTNRKFLEDLLQAASGSGIRYGIYSSSGVWPSVMGSGYVSQTAAALPMWYSHYDHTASFDDYKNPKYQFNTYTNPYMKQYDGDINMCGVDVDLNYKPGTSNTPTAPTTPTAPTEPTNEPTTEPTSPTTPDPESAGGNDGSAPAGDAGGESAP
;
A
#
# COMPACT_ATOMS: atom_id res chain seq x y z
N MET A 1 24.59 36.37 -43.54
CA MET A 1 24.86 35.10 -42.85
C MET A 1 23.67 34.84 -41.93
N LEU A 2 22.70 34.03 -42.37
CA LEU A 2 21.47 33.76 -41.64
C LEU A 2 21.73 32.55 -40.73
N LEU A 3 21.75 32.77 -39.42
CA LEU A 3 21.98 31.72 -38.42
C LEU A 3 20.64 30.98 -38.18
N LEU A 4 20.49 29.77 -38.73
CA LEU A 4 19.36 28.90 -38.40
C LEU A 4 19.59 28.29 -37.01
N PHE A 5 18.74 28.64 -36.04
CA PHE A 5 18.62 27.91 -34.78
C PHE A 5 17.77 26.66 -35.01
N PHE A 6 18.39 25.49 -35.00
CA PHE A 6 17.67 24.22 -34.86
C PHE A 6 17.16 24.11 -33.41
N VAL A 7 15.85 24.29 -33.22
CA VAL A 7 15.19 23.97 -31.95
C VAL A 7 14.95 22.47 -31.92
N THR A 8 15.81 21.71 -31.25
CA THR A 8 15.61 20.29 -31.01
C THR A 8 14.56 20.15 -29.90
N THR A 9 13.30 19.91 -30.27
CA THR A 9 12.25 19.49 -29.33
C THR A 9 12.60 18.11 -28.79
N TYR A 10 13.07 18.04 -27.55
CA TYR A 10 13.16 16.79 -26.78
C TYR A 10 11.73 16.35 -26.44
N LEU A 11 11.19 15.41 -27.20
CA LEU A 11 10.05 14.60 -26.76
C LEU A 11 10.59 13.67 -25.66
N GLY A 12 10.32 14.00 -24.40
CA GLY A 12 10.57 13.07 -23.30
C GLY A 12 9.69 11.84 -23.52
N VAL A 13 10.31 10.70 -23.85
CA VAL A 13 9.62 9.42 -23.86
C VAL A 13 9.32 9.09 -22.40
N THR A 14 8.05 9.09 -22.01
CA THR A 14 7.63 8.59 -20.70
C THR A 14 7.76 7.08 -20.73
N GLU A 15 8.87 6.52 -20.26
CA GLU A 15 9.03 5.07 -20.20
C GLU A 15 8.13 4.48 -19.13
N ALA A 16 7.10 3.74 -19.56
CA ALA A 16 6.29 2.91 -18.68
C ALA A 16 7.17 1.97 -17.86
N ALA A 17 6.93 1.91 -16.55
CA ALA A 17 7.63 1.02 -15.65
C ALA A 17 6.84 -0.26 -15.43
N LYS A 18 7.54 -1.39 -15.47
CA LYS A 18 7.00 -2.71 -15.18
C LYS A 18 7.72 -3.33 -13.98
N GLY A 19 6.93 -3.79 -13.03
CA GLY A 19 7.41 -4.30 -11.76
C GLY A 19 6.66 -5.55 -11.35
N ILE A 20 7.01 -6.04 -10.18
CA ILE A 20 6.35 -7.19 -9.55
C ILE A 20 5.81 -6.82 -8.18
N ASP A 21 4.85 -7.60 -7.69
CA ASP A 21 4.62 -7.73 -6.26
C ASP A 21 4.76 -9.19 -5.81
N CYS A 22 5.13 -9.37 -4.54
CA CYS A 22 5.46 -10.68 -3.99
C CYS A 22 5.17 -10.79 -2.49
N ALA A 23 4.88 -12.03 -2.05
CA ALA A 23 4.47 -12.36 -0.69
C ALA A 23 5.52 -13.17 0.12
N TYR A 24 6.69 -13.40 -0.46
CA TYR A 24 7.72 -14.31 0.06
C TYR A 24 9.12 -13.74 -0.19
N ALA A 25 10.11 -14.43 0.35
CA ALA A 25 11.50 -14.06 0.18
C ALA A 25 11.97 -14.22 -1.25
N MET A 26 12.51 -13.14 -1.80
CA MET A 26 13.12 -13.13 -3.11
C MET A 26 14.64 -13.21 -2.97
N SER A 27 15.26 -14.20 -3.60
CA SER A 27 16.73 -14.26 -3.69
C SER A 27 17.26 -13.21 -4.67
N VAL A 28 18.55 -12.85 -4.53
CA VAL A 28 19.23 -11.96 -5.48
C VAL A 28 19.16 -12.52 -6.91
N ASP A 29 19.32 -13.84 -7.09
CA ASP A 29 19.26 -14.46 -8.41
C ASP A 29 17.85 -14.42 -9.03
N ALA A 30 16.81 -14.61 -8.23
CA ALA A 30 15.43 -14.49 -8.69
C ALA A 30 15.12 -13.06 -9.15
N ILE A 31 15.46 -12.05 -8.34
CA ILE A 31 15.25 -10.63 -8.69
C ILE A 31 16.08 -10.27 -9.94
N LYS A 32 17.33 -10.71 -10.03
CA LYS A 32 18.17 -10.47 -11.20
C LYS A 32 17.59 -11.10 -12.47
N CYS A 33 17.02 -12.29 -12.37
CA CYS A 33 16.31 -12.92 -13.48
C CYS A 33 15.07 -12.11 -13.90
N ILE A 34 14.27 -11.62 -12.94
CA ILE A 34 13.09 -10.78 -13.18
C ILE A 34 13.46 -9.46 -13.87
N ILE A 35 14.55 -8.81 -13.44
CA ILE A 35 15.13 -7.66 -14.15
C ILE A 35 15.45 -8.04 -15.60
N GLY A 36 16.10 -9.18 -15.83
CA GLY A 36 16.40 -9.68 -17.17
C GLY A 36 15.17 -10.01 -18.03
N LYS A 37 13.98 -10.14 -17.43
CA LYS A 37 12.69 -10.29 -18.11
C LYS A 37 11.96 -8.96 -18.34
N GLY A 38 12.54 -7.84 -17.91
CA GLY A 38 11.96 -6.50 -18.05
C GLY A 38 10.74 -6.28 -17.14
N GLN A 39 10.79 -6.84 -15.92
CA GLN A 39 9.76 -6.69 -14.87
C GLN A 39 10.38 -6.21 -13.54
N GLY A 40 11.53 -5.53 -13.61
CA GLY A 40 12.35 -5.19 -12.44
C GLY A 40 12.50 -3.70 -12.18
N ASP A 41 11.64 -2.85 -12.74
CA ASP A 41 11.74 -1.39 -12.57
C ASP A 41 11.35 -0.96 -11.16
N PHE A 42 10.42 -1.70 -10.55
CA PHE A 42 9.99 -1.55 -9.16
C PHE A 42 9.55 -2.89 -8.56
N ILE A 43 9.43 -2.94 -7.24
CA ILE A 43 8.89 -4.08 -6.51
C ILE A 43 7.94 -3.62 -5.40
N VAL A 44 6.83 -4.33 -5.20
CA VAL A 44 5.95 -4.16 -4.04
C VAL A 44 6.05 -5.41 -3.17
N ILE A 45 6.37 -5.24 -1.89
CA ILE A 45 6.66 -6.36 -0.99
C ILE A 45 5.54 -6.48 0.04
N ARG A 46 5.03 -7.68 0.34
CA ARG A 46 4.13 -7.85 1.50
C ARG A 46 4.87 -7.49 2.78
N GLY A 47 4.33 -6.53 3.54
CA GLY A 47 4.88 -6.12 4.83
C GLY A 47 4.04 -6.53 6.03
N TRP A 48 2.74 -6.74 5.83
CA TRP A 48 1.80 -7.16 6.87
C TRP A 48 0.86 -8.23 6.35
N ARG A 49 0.55 -9.22 7.19
CA ARG A 49 -0.29 -10.37 6.83
C ARG A 49 -1.67 -10.26 7.47
N SER A 50 -2.67 -10.84 6.80
CA SER A 50 -4.08 -10.85 7.22
C SER A 50 -4.38 -11.60 8.52
N ASN A 51 -3.36 -12.22 9.13
CA ASN A 51 -3.40 -12.80 10.47
C ASN A 51 -2.71 -11.91 11.52
N ASN A 52 -2.57 -10.61 11.24
CA ASN A 52 -2.08 -9.59 12.17
C ASN A 52 -0.61 -9.78 12.60
N VAL A 53 0.25 -10.16 11.66
CA VAL A 53 1.69 -10.30 11.89
C VAL A 53 2.51 -9.58 10.81
N PHE A 54 3.66 -9.06 11.22
CA PHE A 54 4.67 -8.52 10.32
C PHE A 54 5.24 -9.63 9.44
N ASP A 55 5.42 -9.35 8.15
CA ASP A 55 6.05 -10.29 7.24
C ASP A 55 7.58 -10.27 7.41
N GLN A 56 8.10 -11.30 8.09
CA GLN A 56 9.53 -11.41 8.39
C GLN A 56 10.41 -11.59 7.13
N GLU A 57 9.81 -11.91 5.98
CA GLU A 57 10.55 -12.02 4.73
C GLU A 57 10.77 -10.67 4.04
N ALA A 58 9.98 -9.66 4.39
CA ALA A 58 10.01 -8.35 3.73
C ALA A 58 11.37 -7.65 3.80
N PRO A 59 12.06 -7.59 4.96
CA PRO A 59 13.36 -6.93 5.06
C PRO A 59 14.44 -7.59 4.20
N ARG A 60 14.39 -8.92 4.07
CA ARG A 60 15.34 -9.68 3.23
C ARG A 60 15.10 -9.39 1.74
N THR A 61 13.85 -9.44 1.28
CA THR A 61 13.50 -9.10 -0.10
C THR A 61 13.89 -7.65 -0.42
N TYR A 62 13.61 -6.71 0.49
CA TYR A 62 14.01 -5.31 0.38
C TYR A 62 15.53 -5.16 0.23
N ALA A 63 16.32 -5.76 1.12
CA ALA A 63 17.78 -5.69 1.07
C ALA A 63 18.34 -6.26 -0.25
N ASN A 64 17.80 -7.39 -0.72
CA ASN A 64 18.20 -8.01 -1.97
C ASN A 64 17.86 -7.12 -3.18
N ALA A 65 16.66 -6.53 -3.23
CA ALA A 65 16.26 -5.60 -4.28
C ALA A 65 17.16 -4.35 -4.31
N LYS A 66 17.45 -3.76 -3.14
CA LYS A 66 18.39 -2.63 -3.00
C LYS A 66 19.79 -2.98 -3.49
N SER A 67 20.28 -4.19 -3.22
CA SER A 67 21.61 -4.65 -3.66
C SER A 67 21.75 -4.71 -5.19
N LEU A 68 20.63 -4.81 -5.90
CA LEU A 68 20.56 -4.84 -7.37
C LEU A 68 20.22 -3.47 -7.97
N GLY A 69 20.13 -2.41 -7.15
CA GLY A 69 19.86 -1.06 -7.61
C GLY A 69 18.39 -0.71 -7.79
N ILE A 70 17.45 -1.59 -7.40
CA ILE A 70 16.02 -1.25 -7.39
C ILE A 70 15.79 -0.24 -6.26
N ASN A 71 15.33 0.96 -6.62
CA ASN A 71 15.06 2.04 -5.65
C ASN A 71 13.58 2.38 -5.54
N ASP A 72 12.76 2.02 -6.53
CA ASP A 72 11.31 2.11 -6.40
C ASP A 72 10.80 0.84 -5.70
N ILE A 73 10.68 0.91 -4.38
CA ILE A 73 10.21 -0.19 -3.54
C ILE A 73 9.02 0.29 -2.73
N ASP A 74 7.87 -0.28 -3.00
CA ASP A 74 6.65 -0.10 -2.21
C ASP A 74 6.42 -1.32 -1.31
N VAL A 75 5.50 -1.21 -0.36
CA VAL A 75 5.08 -2.30 0.51
C VAL A 75 3.56 -2.37 0.52
N TYR A 76 2.99 -3.57 0.62
CA TYR A 76 1.56 -3.73 0.86
C TYR A 76 1.26 -4.28 2.25
N PHE A 77 0.15 -3.82 2.81
CA PHE A 77 -0.35 -4.11 4.14
C PHE A 77 -1.66 -4.87 3.98
N TYR A 78 -1.66 -6.17 4.30
CA TYR A 78 -2.86 -7.01 4.22
C TYR A 78 -3.57 -7.05 5.58
N PRO A 79 -4.62 -6.23 5.80
CA PRO A 79 -5.16 -6.01 7.12
C PRO A 79 -5.90 -7.24 7.66
N CYS A 80 -5.80 -7.48 8.97
CA CYS A 80 -6.67 -8.45 9.65
C CYS A 80 -7.93 -7.74 10.17
N VAL A 81 -8.97 -7.60 9.36
CA VAL A 81 -10.20 -6.89 9.79
C VAL A 81 -10.82 -7.54 11.02
N ASN A 82 -10.84 -8.88 11.06
CA ASN A 82 -11.43 -9.64 12.18
C ASN A 82 -10.62 -9.56 13.48
N CYS A 83 -9.34 -9.17 13.41
CA CYS A 83 -8.53 -8.90 14.60
C CYS A 83 -8.83 -7.54 15.24
N GLY A 84 -9.48 -6.62 14.50
CA GLY A 84 -9.76 -5.26 14.95
C GLY A 84 -8.51 -4.40 15.13
N ASN A 85 -8.64 -3.31 15.88
CA ASN A 85 -7.55 -2.37 16.21
C ASN A 85 -6.71 -1.89 15.01
N PRO A 86 -7.33 -1.29 13.97
CA PRO A 86 -6.62 -0.88 12.73
C PRO A 86 -5.40 0.02 13.00
N SER A 87 -5.54 1.00 13.90
CA SER A 87 -4.41 1.87 14.29
C SER A 87 -3.28 1.08 14.96
N GLY A 88 -3.60 0.09 15.80
CA GLY A 88 -2.60 -0.77 16.42
C GLY A 88 -1.86 -1.62 15.38
N GLN A 89 -2.56 -2.21 14.41
CA GLN A 89 -1.92 -2.98 13.35
C GLN A 89 -0.93 -2.12 12.55
N LEU A 90 -1.32 -0.90 12.19
CA LEU A 90 -0.45 0.05 11.49
C LEU A 90 0.78 0.42 12.34
N SER A 91 0.58 0.79 13.62
CA SER A 91 1.68 1.14 14.52
C SER A 91 2.66 -0.02 14.72
N SER A 92 2.16 -1.25 14.82
CA SER A 92 2.98 -2.46 14.93
C SER A 92 3.76 -2.73 13.64
N PHE A 93 3.15 -2.56 12.47
CA PHE A 93 3.84 -2.64 11.19
C PHE A 93 4.96 -1.60 11.09
N LEU A 94 4.66 -0.32 11.35
CA LEU A 94 5.64 0.77 11.24
C LEU A 94 6.83 0.56 12.19
N SER A 95 6.56 0.14 13.43
CA SER A 95 7.61 -0.18 14.40
C SER A 95 8.47 -1.36 13.96
N SER A 96 7.85 -2.40 13.39
CA SER A 96 8.56 -3.58 12.86
C SER A 96 9.39 -3.26 11.63
N ALA A 97 8.84 -2.45 10.71
CA ALA A 97 9.54 -1.98 9.53
C ALA A 97 10.77 -1.13 9.92
N GLN A 98 10.61 -0.18 10.84
CA GLN A 98 11.71 0.65 11.33
C GLN A 98 12.81 -0.18 12.00
N SER A 99 12.45 -1.10 12.91
CA SER A 99 13.41 -1.93 13.64
C SER A 99 14.13 -2.96 12.77
N SER A 100 13.52 -3.40 11.67
CA SER A 100 14.12 -4.34 10.71
C SER A 100 14.89 -3.66 9.57
N GLY A 101 14.83 -2.32 9.47
CA GLY A 101 15.45 -1.56 8.38
C GLY A 101 14.67 -1.62 7.05
N LEU A 102 13.44 -2.11 7.05
CA LEU A 102 12.55 -2.06 5.89
C LEU A 102 12.11 -0.62 5.66
N SER A 103 12.54 -0.03 4.55
CA SER A 103 12.09 1.29 4.06
C SER A 103 11.28 1.11 2.78
N PHE A 104 10.33 2.03 2.54
CA PHE A 104 9.43 1.95 1.39
C PHE A 104 9.00 3.35 0.94
N ASN A 105 8.60 3.46 -0.33
CA ASN A 105 8.08 4.70 -0.91
C ASN A 105 6.60 4.89 -0.56
N THR A 106 5.79 3.85 -0.76
CA THR A 106 4.34 3.85 -0.51
C THR A 106 3.92 2.60 0.25
N LEU A 107 3.01 2.74 1.20
CA LEU A 107 2.28 1.64 1.83
C LEU A 107 0.89 1.46 1.19
N TRP A 108 0.64 0.33 0.55
CA TRP A 108 -0.65 0.01 -0.07
C TRP A 108 -1.53 -0.77 0.89
N PHE A 109 -2.71 -0.24 1.24
CA PHE A 109 -3.70 -0.99 2.01
C PHE A 109 -4.47 -1.92 1.08
N ASP A 110 -4.32 -3.21 1.32
CA ASP A 110 -4.83 -4.28 0.48
C ASP A 110 -6.29 -4.62 0.88
N VAL A 111 -7.22 -4.23 0.00
CA VAL A 111 -8.66 -4.46 0.16
C VAL A 111 -9.10 -5.61 -0.72
N GLU A 112 -9.30 -6.79 -0.12
CA GLU A 112 -9.67 -8.05 -0.79
C GLU A 112 -10.78 -8.84 -0.09
N VAL A 113 -11.39 -9.79 -0.81
CA VAL A 113 -12.53 -10.57 -0.31
C VAL A 113 -12.16 -11.58 0.79
N ASN A 114 -10.94 -12.10 0.78
CA ASN A 114 -10.54 -13.25 1.60
C ASN A 114 -10.13 -12.88 3.03
N SER A 115 -9.56 -11.69 3.25
CA SER A 115 -9.12 -11.21 4.57
C SER A 115 -10.11 -10.26 5.26
N TRP A 116 -11.09 -9.75 4.52
CA TRP A 116 -12.08 -8.81 5.03
C TRP A 116 -13.35 -9.50 5.53
N SER A 117 -14.07 -8.85 6.44
CA SER A 117 -15.32 -9.39 6.99
C SER A 117 -16.40 -9.47 5.91
N LYS A 118 -17.43 -10.30 6.11
CA LYS A 118 -18.66 -10.25 5.29
C LYS A 118 -19.56 -9.06 5.67
N ASN A 119 -19.31 -8.41 6.81
CA ASN A 119 -20.06 -7.23 7.23
C ASN A 119 -19.44 -5.95 6.63
N THR A 120 -20.11 -5.39 5.63
CA THR A 120 -19.65 -4.18 4.94
C THR A 120 -19.54 -2.96 5.86
N GLN A 121 -20.36 -2.85 6.92
CA GLN A 121 -20.28 -1.72 7.86
C GLN A 121 -19.04 -1.82 8.74
N THR A 122 -18.71 -3.05 9.19
CA THR A 122 -17.44 -3.33 9.90
C THR A 122 -16.24 -3.00 9.02
N ASN A 123 -16.27 -3.41 7.75
CA ASN A 123 -15.20 -3.13 6.79
C ASN A 123 -15.01 -1.63 6.58
N ARG A 124 -16.08 -0.88 6.29
CA ARG A 124 -16.03 0.58 6.12
C ARG A 124 -15.42 1.27 7.34
N LYS A 125 -15.90 0.91 8.54
CA LYS A 125 -15.36 1.51 9.77
C LYS A 125 -13.88 1.19 9.93
N PHE A 126 -13.49 -0.07 9.73
CA PHE A 126 -12.10 -0.49 9.84
C PHE A 126 -11.20 0.26 8.86
N LEU A 127 -11.62 0.40 7.59
CA LEU A 127 -10.88 1.14 6.59
C LEU A 127 -10.71 2.61 6.99
N GLU A 128 -11.80 3.31 7.34
CA GLU A 128 -11.71 4.73 7.69
C GLU A 128 -10.85 4.97 8.93
N ASP A 129 -10.95 4.10 9.96
CA ASP A 129 -10.07 4.19 11.13
C ASP A 129 -8.59 3.94 10.76
N LEU A 130 -8.31 3.01 9.84
CA LEU A 130 -6.96 2.72 9.34
C LEU A 130 -6.39 3.90 8.55
N LEU A 131 -7.19 4.48 7.65
CA LEU A 131 -6.80 5.65 6.87
C LEU A 131 -6.58 6.88 7.76
N GLN A 132 -7.42 7.07 8.77
CA GLN A 132 -7.24 8.12 9.76
C GLN A 132 -5.90 7.95 10.51
N ALA A 133 -5.55 6.74 10.93
CA ALA A 133 -4.26 6.46 11.57
C ALA A 133 -3.08 6.71 10.61
N ALA A 134 -3.21 6.29 9.34
CA ALA A 134 -2.19 6.49 8.31
C ALA A 134 -1.93 7.98 8.04
N SER A 135 -2.98 8.79 7.97
CA SER A 135 -2.87 10.24 7.77
C SER A 135 -2.01 10.94 8.84
N GLY A 136 -2.02 10.45 10.08
CA GLY A 136 -1.24 11.00 11.19
C GLY A 136 0.21 10.48 11.27
N SER A 137 0.59 9.49 10.47
CA SER A 137 1.90 8.83 10.54
C SER A 137 3.00 9.46 9.68
N GLY A 138 2.63 10.31 8.72
CA GLY A 138 3.58 10.94 7.79
C GLY A 138 4.09 10.05 6.66
N ILE A 139 3.65 8.79 6.56
CA ILE A 139 3.96 7.92 5.41
C ILE A 139 3.17 8.32 4.17
N ARG A 140 3.63 7.92 2.98
CA ARG A 140 2.77 7.88 1.79
C ARG A 140 2.03 6.55 1.76
N TYR A 141 0.75 6.59 1.44
CA TYR A 141 -0.09 5.41 1.40
C TYR A 141 -1.15 5.51 0.31
N GLY A 142 -1.67 4.36 -0.10
CA GLY A 142 -2.68 4.22 -1.15
C GLY A 142 -3.56 2.99 -0.93
N ILE A 143 -4.47 2.77 -1.86
CA ILE A 143 -5.40 1.62 -1.83
C ILE A 143 -5.05 0.64 -2.93
N TYR A 144 -5.01 -0.64 -2.59
CA TYR A 144 -5.12 -1.73 -3.55
C TYR A 144 -6.54 -2.33 -3.50
N SER A 145 -7.20 -2.46 -4.66
CA SER A 145 -8.48 -3.18 -4.79
C SER A 145 -8.85 -3.40 -6.26
N SER A 146 -10.10 -3.80 -6.53
CA SER A 146 -10.62 -3.86 -7.90
C SER A 146 -12.09 -3.47 -7.97
N SER A 147 -12.58 -3.27 -9.19
CA SER A 147 -13.99 -2.97 -9.47
C SER A 147 -14.97 -4.05 -9.00
N GLY A 148 -14.56 -5.31 -8.95
CA GLY A 148 -15.37 -6.39 -8.40
C GLY A 148 -15.25 -6.50 -6.87
N VAL A 149 -14.03 -6.31 -6.36
CA VAL A 149 -13.72 -6.49 -4.94
C VAL A 149 -14.27 -5.37 -4.08
N TRP A 150 -14.05 -4.11 -4.46
CA TRP A 150 -14.48 -2.95 -3.68
C TRP A 150 -15.98 -2.98 -3.34
N PRO A 151 -16.93 -3.12 -4.29
CA PRO A 151 -18.35 -3.19 -3.95
C PRO A 151 -18.73 -4.46 -3.19
N SER A 152 -17.97 -5.55 -3.32
CA SER A 152 -18.20 -6.78 -2.54
C SER A 152 -17.79 -6.60 -1.07
N VAL A 153 -16.64 -5.97 -0.82
CA VAL A 153 -16.07 -5.79 0.52
C VAL A 153 -16.70 -4.59 1.23
N MET A 154 -16.81 -3.47 0.54
CA MET A 154 -17.31 -2.21 1.10
C MET A 154 -18.82 -2.06 0.91
N GLY A 155 -19.48 -2.91 0.13
CA GLY A 155 -20.88 -2.81 -0.21
C GLY A 155 -21.14 -1.89 -1.42
N SER A 156 -22.08 -2.31 -2.26
CA SER A 156 -22.41 -1.63 -3.51
C SER A 156 -22.75 -0.15 -3.30
N GLY A 157 -22.21 0.71 -4.16
CA GLY A 157 -22.42 2.16 -4.14
C GLY A 157 -21.70 2.92 -3.01
N TYR A 158 -20.95 2.23 -2.14
CA TYR A 158 -20.17 2.92 -1.11
C TYR A 158 -18.99 3.70 -1.71
N VAL A 159 -18.84 4.94 -1.25
CA VAL A 159 -17.72 5.82 -1.57
C VAL A 159 -17.04 6.24 -0.27
N SER A 160 -15.78 5.89 -0.13
CA SER A 160 -14.86 6.48 0.86
C SER A 160 -14.17 7.68 0.22
N GLN A 161 -14.52 8.88 0.70
CA GLN A 161 -13.90 10.14 0.24
C GLN A 161 -12.42 10.19 0.59
N THR A 162 -12.05 9.68 1.78
CA THR A 162 -10.66 9.56 2.22
C THR A 162 -9.86 8.72 1.26
N ALA A 163 -10.33 7.50 0.93
CA ALA A 163 -9.66 6.64 -0.02
C ALA A 163 -9.59 7.27 -1.43
N ALA A 164 -10.68 7.89 -1.90
CA ALA A 164 -10.75 8.48 -3.24
C ALA A 164 -9.70 9.58 -3.50
N ALA A 165 -9.20 10.22 -2.44
CA ALA A 165 -8.14 11.22 -2.52
C ALA A 165 -6.71 10.64 -2.57
N LEU A 166 -6.55 9.31 -2.41
CA LEU A 166 -5.26 8.63 -2.36
C LEU A 166 -4.88 8.02 -3.72
N PRO A 167 -3.58 7.73 -3.95
CA PRO A 167 -3.16 6.87 -5.05
C PRO A 167 -3.89 5.52 -5.03
N MET A 168 -4.23 5.02 -6.21
CA MET A 168 -4.91 3.74 -6.38
C MET A 168 -4.07 2.78 -7.22
N TRP A 169 -3.84 1.60 -6.66
CA TRP A 169 -3.35 0.42 -7.34
C TRP A 169 -4.56 -0.49 -7.59
N TYR A 170 -4.87 -0.85 -8.84
CA TYR A 170 -6.00 -1.74 -9.12
C TYR A 170 -5.58 -3.03 -9.79
N SER A 171 -6.32 -4.10 -9.53
CA SER A 171 -6.19 -5.34 -10.30
C SER A 171 -7.22 -5.43 -11.42
N HIS A 172 -6.73 -5.85 -12.59
CA HIS A 172 -7.53 -6.37 -13.69
C HIS A 172 -6.62 -7.21 -14.59
N TYR A 173 -6.79 -8.53 -14.55
CA TYR A 173 -5.91 -9.51 -15.18
C TYR A 173 -6.23 -9.71 -16.67
N ASP A 174 -5.93 -8.69 -17.46
CA ASP A 174 -6.08 -8.71 -18.93
C ASP A 174 -4.76 -8.90 -19.68
N HIS A 175 -3.70 -9.25 -18.95
CA HIS A 175 -2.33 -9.42 -19.45
C HIS A 175 -1.79 -8.20 -20.19
N THR A 176 -2.37 -7.02 -19.96
CA THR A 176 -2.04 -5.78 -20.68
C THR A 176 -1.52 -4.72 -19.72
N ALA A 177 -0.22 -4.43 -19.84
CA ALA A 177 0.49 -3.39 -19.09
C ALA A 177 0.13 -1.98 -19.60
N SER A 178 -1.11 -1.56 -19.38
CA SER A 178 -1.63 -0.22 -19.68
C SER A 178 -2.84 0.11 -18.80
N PHE A 179 -3.35 1.34 -18.87
CA PHE A 179 -4.61 1.74 -18.21
C PHE A 179 -5.78 1.92 -19.20
N ASP A 180 -5.66 1.41 -20.42
CA ASP A 180 -6.69 1.63 -21.45
C ASP A 180 -8.05 1.05 -21.06
N ASP A 181 -8.04 -0.07 -20.34
CA ASP A 181 -9.23 -0.70 -19.77
C ASP A 181 -9.95 0.23 -18.78
N TYR A 182 -9.23 0.99 -17.97
CA TYR A 182 -9.82 1.87 -16.95
C TYR A 182 -10.65 3.05 -17.52
N LYS A 183 -10.54 3.31 -18.83
CA LYS A 183 -11.45 4.22 -19.56
C LYS A 183 -12.88 3.69 -19.59
N ASN A 184 -13.07 2.39 -19.42
CA ASN A 184 -14.39 1.76 -19.31
C ASN A 184 -14.92 1.87 -17.87
N PRO A 185 -16.09 2.50 -17.66
CA PRO A 185 -16.68 2.66 -16.33
C PRO A 185 -16.88 1.36 -15.54
N LYS A 186 -16.93 0.19 -16.21
CA LYS A 186 -17.05 -1.11 -15.51
C LYS A 186 -15.87 -1.43 -14.60
N TYR A 187 -14.69 -0.85 -14.86
CA TYR A 187 -13.49 -1.06 -14.06
C TYR A 187 -13.25 0.04 -13.03
N GLN A 188 -14.10 1.08 -13.01
CA GLN A 188 -14.00 2.17 -12.06
C GLN A 188 -14.71 1.81 -10.75
N PHE A 189 -14.12 2.19 -9.63
CA PHE A 189 -14.69 2.03 -8.30
C PHE A 189 -14.29 3.19 -7.40
N ASN A 190 -15.02 3.37 -6.28
CA ASN A 190 -14.75 4.41 -5.29
C ASN A 190 -14.50 5.83 -5.87
N THR A 191 -15.13 6.15 -7.01
CA THR A 191 -14.93 7.40 -7.74
C THR A 191 -13.49 7.69 -8.24
N TYR A 192 -12.59 6.69 -8.21
CA TYR A 192 -11.26 6.84 -8.79
C TYR A 192 -11.33 7.06 -10.30
N THR A 193 -10.65 8.11 -10.76
CA THR A 193 -10.58 8.49 -12.19
C THR A 193 -9.18 8.33 -12.79
N ASN A 194 -8.13 8.34 -11.95
CA ASN A 194 -6.74 8.31 -12.39
C ASN A 194 -6.00 7.19 -11.67
N PRO A 195 -5.78 6.03 -12.32
CA PRO A 195 -4.97 4.97 -11.75
C PRO A 195 -3.52 5.38 -11.53
N TYR A 196 -2.94 4.93 -10.42
CA TYR A 196 -1.51 5.08 -10.15
C TYR A 196 -0.72 3.84 -10.59
N MET A 197 -1.25 2.66 -10.33
CA MET A 197 -0.64 1.37 -10.67
C MET A 197 -1.71 0.35 -11.06
N LYS A 198 -1.37 -0.61 -11.92
CA LYS A 198 -2.23 -1.74 -12.28
C LYS A 198 -1.50 -3.05 -12.04
N GLN A 199 -2.14 -4.00 -11.35
CA GLN A 199 -1.78 -5.41 -11.39
C GLN A 199 -2.50 -6.06 -12.58
N TYR A 200 -1.75 -6.46 -13.61
CA TYR A 200 -2.31 -6.88 -14.90
C TYR A 200 -2.16 -8.38 -15.18
N ASP A 201 -1.40 -9.09 -14.35
CA ASP A 201 -1.24 -10.55 -14.42
C ASP A 201 -0.98 -11.07 -13.00
N GLY A 202 -1.64 -12.15 -12.60
CA GLY A 202 -1.60 -12.67 -11.22
C GLY A 202 -1.23 -14.14 -11.17
N ASP A 203 -0.67 -14.58 -10.04
CA ASP A 203 -0.29 -15.96 -9.74
C ASP A 203 0.64 -16.60 -10.80
N ILE A 204 1.54 -15.80 -11.38
CA ILE A 204 2.45 -16.30 -12.41
C ILE A 204 3.75 -16.83 -11.80
N ASN A 205 4.25 -17.95 -12.32
CA ASN A 205 5.59 -18.41 -11.98
C ASN A 205 6.64 -17.79 -12.92
N MET A 206 7.49 -16.93 -12.38
CA MET A 206 8.60 -16.32 -13.12
C MET A 206 9.91 -16.51 -12.35
N CYS A 207 10.95 -17.00 -13.03
CA CYS A 207 12.27 -17.19 -12.41
C CYS A 207 12.25 -18.11 -11.17
N GLY A 208 11.32 -19.07 -11.13
CA GLY A 208 11.20 -20.06 -10.04
C GLY A 208 10.53 -19.52 -8.77
N VAL A 209 9.89 -18.36 -8.85
CA VAL A 209 9.10 -17.75 -7.78
C VAL A 209 7.75 -17.33 -8.35
N ASP A 210 6.72 -17.39 -7.52
CA ASP A 210 5.41 -16.86 -7.88
C ASP A 210 5.47 -15.33 -7.76
N VAL A 211 4.84 -14.58 -8.65
CA VAL A 211 4.79 -13.11 -8.62
C VAL A 211 3.53 -12.65 -9.32
N ASP A 212 3.12 -11.44 -9.02
CA ASP A 212 2.11 -10.72 -9.79
C ASP A 212 2.80 -9.59 -10.57
N LEU A 213 2.34 -9.32 -11.79
CA LEU A 213 2.92 -8.32 -12.67
C LEU A 213 2.18 -6.98 -12.60
N ASN A 214 2.97 -5.91 -12.52
CA ASN A 214 2.46 -4.58 -12.29
C ASN A 214 2.97 -3.56 -13.31
N TYR A 215 2.14 -2.56 -13.59
CA TYR A 215 2.41 -1.46 -14.49
C TYR A 215 2.23 -0.12 -13.77
N LYS A 216 3.21 0.77 -13.93
CA LYS A 216 3.12 2.20 -13.60
C LYS A 216 3.40 3.02 -14.87
N PRO A 217 2.67 4.11 -15.15
CA PRO A 217 3.06 5.02 -16.23
C PRO A 217 4.41 5.67 -15.88
N GLY A 218 5.24 5.91 -16.90
CA GLY A 218 6.54 6.54 -16.72
C GLY A 218 6.44 7.90 -16.05
N THR A 219 7.47 8.27 -15.28
CA THR A 219 7.50 9.50 -14.49
C THR A 219 7.45 10.76 -15.36
N SER A 220 6.25 11.27 -15.59
CA SER A 220 6.01 12.71 -15.69
C SER A 220 5.22 13.10 -14.46
N ASN A 221 5.95 13.65 -13.49
CA ASN A 221 5.47 14.20 -12.22
C ASN A 221 5.12 13.16 -11.15
N THR A 222 6.05 12.95 -10.23
CA THR A 222 5.76 12.60 -8.84
C THR A 222 4.56 13.42 -8.36
N PRO A 223 3.41 12.81 -8.02
CA PRO A 223 2.35 13.54 -7.36
C PRO A 223 2.90 14.06 -6.04
N THR A 224 2.92 15.39 -5.88
CA THR A 224 3.23 16.04 -4.60
C THR A 224 2.37 15.37 -3.53
N ALA A 225 2.98 15.07 -2.38
CA ALA A 225 2.23 14.59 -1.22
C ALA A 225 0.98 15.45 -1.01
N PRO A 226 -0.15 14.89 -0.52
CA PRO A 226 -1.27 15.70 -0.10
C PRO A 226 -0.74 16.77 0.85
N THR A 227 -0.97 18.04 0.51
CA THR A 227 -0.74 19.11 1.46
C THR A 227 -1.70 18.86 2.61
N THR A 228 -1.15 18.58 3.79
CA THR A 228 -1.91 18.60 5.03
C THR A 228 -2.74 19.89 5.03
N PRO A 229 -4.08 19.83 5.17
CA PRO A 229 -4.88 21.03 5.34
C PRO A 229 -4.30 21.79 6.52
N THR A 230 -3.87 23.03 6.27
CA THR A 230 -3.42 23.94 7.32
C THR A 230 -4.48 23.96 8.40
N ALA A 231 -4.10 23.55 9.62
CA ALA A 231 -4.97 23.64 10.78
C ALA A 231 -5.58 25.06 10.86
N PRO A 232 -6.88 25.21 11.18
CA PRO A 232 -7.44 26.53 11.43
C PRO A 232 -6.60 27.21 12.50
N THR A 233 -6.17 28.43 12.22
CA THR A 233 -5.45 29.29 13.15
C THR A 233 -6.27 29.38 14.44
N GLU A 234 -5.72 28.84 15.52
CA GLU A 234 -6.28 28.93 16.86
C GLU A 234 -6.37 30.42 17.26
N PRO A 235 -7.53 30.92 17.71
CA PRO A 235 -7.61 32.27 18.24
C PRO A 235 -6.82 32.34 19.54
N THR A 236 -5.87 33.27 19.60
CA THR A 236 -5.09 33.62 20.80
C THR A 236 -6.03 33.96 21.95
N ASN A 237 -6.12 33.06 22.94
CA ASN A 237 -6.74 33.35 24.22
C ASN A 237 -5.67 33.82 25.22
N GLU A 238 -5.87 35.06 25.69
CA GLU A 238 -5.14 35.73 26.76
C GLU A 238 -5.39 35.03 28.12
N PRO A 239 -4.41 35.00 29.05
CA PRO A 239 -4.50 34.14 30.22
C PRO A 239 -5.35 34.77 31.33
N THR A 240 -6.29 33.99 31.86
CA THR A 240 -6.95 34.27 33.14
C THR A 240 -6.61 33.18 34.17
N THR A 241 -6.36 33.66 35.38
CA THR A 241 -5.77 32.99 36.55
C THR A 241 -6.74 32.07 37.30
N GLU A 242 -6.26 30.87 37.68
CA GLU A 242 -6.45 30.03 38.90
C GLU A 242 -7.83 29.93 39.62
N PRO A 243 -8.16 28.82 40.34
CA PRO A 243 -7.27 28.08 41.25
C PRO A 243 -7.41 26.53 41.28
N THR A 244 -6.52 25.97 42.10
CA THR A 244 -6.09 24.58 42.31
C THR A 244 -7.03 23.69 43.15
N SER A 245 -6.74 22.37 43.06
CA SER A 245 -6.80 21.33 44.12
C SER A 245 -7.86 20.21 43.94
N PRO A 246 -7.73 19.03 44.59
CA PRO A 246 -6.71 17.99 44.37
C PRO A 246 -7.34 16.61 44.09
N THR A 247 -6.60 15.65 43.52
CA THR A 247 -6.92 14.22 43.72
C THR A 247 -5.69 13.33 43.51
N THR A 248 -5.42 12.48 44.50
CA THR A 248 -4.49 11.34 44.49
C THR A 248 -5.33 10.06 44.69
N PRO A 249 -4.71 8.86 44.73
CA PRO A 249 -4.20 8.05 43.62
C PRO A 249 -4.89 6.66 43.59
N ASP A 250 -4.67 5.81 42.57
CA ASP A 250 -4.69 4.33 42.69
C ASP A 250 -4.38 3.62 41.34
N PRO A 251 -4.07 2.30 41.26
CA PRO A 251 -2.71 1.78 41.39
C PRO A 251 -2.30 0.82 40.24
N GLU A 252 -1.15 0.18 40.47
CA GLU A 252 -0.34 -0.80 39.71
C GLU A 252 -1.01 -1.89 38.83
N SER A 253 -0.41 -2.07 37.65
CA SER A 253 0.23 -3.27 37.09
C SER A 253 -0.13 -4.70 37.56
N ALA A 254 -0.51 -5.56 36.60
CA ALA A 254 -0.02 -6.93 36.38
C ALA A 254 -0.42 -7.32 34.94
N GLY A 255 0.36 -7.96 34.06
CA GLY A 255 1.29 -9.08 34.21
C GLY A 255 0.68 -10.29 33.46
N GLY A 256 1.38 -10.86 32.47
CA GLY A 256 0.93 -12.13 31.85
C GLY A 256 1.53 -12.44 30.48
N ASN A 257 2.50 -13.35 30.48
CA ASN A 257 3.27 -13.91 29.37
C ASN A 257 2.57 -15.12 28.71
N ASP A 258 3.25 -15.68 27.70
CA ASP A 258 3.05 -16.95 26.97
C ASP A 258 2.25 -16.80 25.65
N GLY A 259 2.78 -17.13 24.47
CA GLY A 259 3.84 -18.07 24.13
C GLY A 259 3.21 -19.24 23.38
N SER A 260 3.34 -19.28 22.05
CA SER A 260 3.50 -20.48 21.19
C SER A 260 3.07 -20.20 19.74
N ALA A 261 4.03 -20.28 18.83
CA ALA A 261 3.83 -20.62 17.42
C ALA A 261 4.04 -22.15 17.25
N PRO A 262 3.96 -22.76 16.04
CA PRO A 262 3.43 -22.27 14.76
C PRO A 262 2.45 -23.28 14.10
N ALA A 263 1.66 -22.82 13.13
CA ALA A 263 1.12 -23.70 12.09
C ALA A 263 1.15 -22.95 10.77
N GLY A 264 1.76 -23.57 9.75
CA GLY A 264 2.00 -22.99 8.44
C GLY A 264 0.71 -22.82 7.65
N ASP A 265 0.74 -21.84 6.74
CA ASP A 265 -0.32 -21.64 5.76
C ASP A 265 0.28 -21.84 4.37
N ALA A 266 -0.15 -22.93 3.74
CA ALA A 266 0.17 -23.33 2.39
C ALA A 266 -0.82 -22.64 1.44
N GLY A 267 -0.33 -22.24 0.28
CA GLY A 267 -1.12 -21.54 -0.72
C GLY A 267 -2.19 -22.40 -1.40
N GLY A 268 -2.96 -21.69 -2.23
CA GLY A 268 -3.80 -22.22 -3.29
C GLY A 268 -5.27 -22.33 -2.90
N GLU A 269 -6.11 -21.47 -3.49
CA GLU A 269 -7.31 -21.90 -4.21
C GLU A 269 -8.00 -20.73 -4.92
N SER A 270 -7.80 -20.70 -6.25
CA SER A 270 -8.83 -20.58 -7.28
C SER A 270 -10.02 -19.63 -7.05
N ALA A 271 -10.04 -18.55 -7.84
CA ALA A 271 -11.26 -17.82 -8.15
C ALA A 271 -12.07 -18.53 -9.27
N PRO A 272 -13.41 -18.48 -9.24
CA PRO A 272 -14.22 -18.53 -10.45
C PRO A 272 -14.14 -17.21 -11.26
#